data_AF-A0A9Q4FIN3-F1
#
_entry.id   AF-A0A9Q4FIN3-F1
#
_cell.length_a   1.000
_cell.length_b   1.000
_cell.length_c   1.000
_cell.angle_alpha   90.00
_cell.angle_beta   90.00
_cell.angle_gamma   90.00
#
_symmetry.space_group_name_H-M   'P 1'
#
loop_
_entity.id
_entity.type
_entity.pdbx_description
1 polymer ?
#
loop_
_entity_poly.entity_id
_entity_poly.type
_entity_poly.pdbx_seq_one_letter_code
_entity_poly.pdbx_strand_id
1 'polypeptide(L)'
;AIPADSKNVKAASAFINYMLDPKVIAQVSDEVGYANPNPASGEFMDQKIRTDAAVYPPQEVLDRLFVNSELPPKVQRLMTRSWTKVKSGK
;
A
#
# COMPACT_ATOMS: atom_id res chain seq x y z
N ALA A 1 10.67 -0.23 -3.40
CA ALA A 1 12.03 -0.80 -3.39
C ALA A 1 12.62 -0.76 -4.79
N ILE A 2 13.95 -0.82 -4.93
CA ILE A 2 14.64 -0.92 -6.22
C ILE A 2 15.23 -2.34 -6.32
N PRO A 3 14.90 -3.14 -7.35
CA PRO A 3 15.52 -4.45 -7.56
C PRO A 3 17.04 -4.38 -7.65
N ALA A 4 17.73 -5.39 -7.10
CA ALA A 4 19.19 -5.41 -7.01
C ALA A 4 19.90 -5.40 -8.37
N ASP A 5 19.22 -5.88 -9.42
CA ASP A 5 19.71 -5.95 -10.81
C ASP A 5 19.22 -4.78 -11.68
N SER A 6 18.67 -3.72 -11.06
CA SER A 6 18.20 -2.54 -11.81
C SER A 6 19.34 -1.86 -12.55
N LYS A 7 19.16 -1.73 -13.87
CA LYS A 7 20.11 -1.01 -14.75
C LYS A 7 19.99 0.52 -14.64
N ASN A 8 18.93 1.02 -14.01
CA ASN A 8 18.56 2.44 -14.01
C ASN A 8 18.35 2.99 -12.57
N VAL A 9 19.26 2.68 -11.65
CA VAL A 9 19.14 3.05 -10.22
C VAL A 9 18.94 4.55 -9.99
N LYS A 10 19.64 5.40 -10.77
CA LYS A 10 19.51 6.85 -10.66
C LYS A 10 18.10 7.34 -10.99
N ALA A 11 17.52 6.85 -12.10
CA ALA A 11 16.16 7.20 -12.49
C ALA A 11 15.13 6.65 -11.51
N ALA A 12 15.32 5.44 -11.00
CA ALA A 12 14.45 4.86 -9.98
C ALA A 12 14.46 5.69 -8.68
N SER A 13 15.63 6.16 -8.24
CA SER A 13 15.74 7.04 -7.07
C SER A 13 15.09 8.41 -7.32
N ALA A 14 15.27 8.98 -8.51
CA ALA A 14 14.62 10.23 -8.91
C ALA A 14 13.09 10.09 -8.91
N PHE A 15 12.56 8.96 -9.38
CA PHE A 15 11.12 8.68 -9.33
C PHE A 15 10.61 8.52 -7.89
N ILE A 16 11.35 7.83 -7.02
CA ILE A 16 10.99 7.75 -5.59
C ILE A 16 10.93 9.15 -4.98
N ASN A 17 11.92 10.00 -5.24
CA ASN A 17 11.91 11.38 -4.75
C ASN A 17 10.72 12.19 -5.27
N TYR A 18 10.36 12.02 -6.55
CA TYR A 18 9.18 12.65 -7.14
C TYR A 18 7.89 12.20 -6.44
N MET A 19 7.73 10.90 -6.18
CA MET A 19 6.57 10.34 -5.47
C MET A 19 6.54 10.71 -3.98
N LEU A 20 7.66 11.13 -3.39
CA LEU A 20 7.71 11.63 -2.01
C LEU A 20 7.31 13.10 -1.89
N ASP A 21 7.21 13.84 -3.00
CA ASP A 21 6.69 15.21 -2.98
C ASP A 21 5.21 15.20 -2.54
N PRO A 22 4.84 16.00 -1.52
CA PRO A 22 3.47 16.03 -0.99
C PRO A 22 2.37 16.30 -2.02
N LYS A 23 2.62 17.17 -3.00
CA LYS A 23 1.62 17.54 -4.02
C LYS A 23 1.44 16.41 -5.03
N VAL A 24 2.54 15.76 -5.39
CA VAL A 24 2.53 14.63 -6.33
C VAL A 24 1.75 13.47 -5.74
N ILE A 25 2.07 13.06 -4.50
CA ILE A 25 1.41 11.89 -3.91
C ILE A 25 -0.06 12.17 -3.55
N ALA A 26 -0.42 13.41 -3.24
CA ALA A 26 -1.82 13.80 -3.04
C ALA A 26 -2.67 13.52 -4.28
N GLN A 27 -2.21 13.94 -5.47
CA GLN A 27 -2.92 13.68 -6.73
C GLN A 27 -3.12 12.19 -7.00
N VAL A 28 -2.13 11.36 -6.67
CA VAL A 28 -2.23 9.90 -6.81
C VAL A 28 -3.30 9.35 -5.87
N SER A 29 -3.30 9.76 -4.61
CA SER A 29 -4.33 9.36 -3.64
C SER A 29 -5.74 9.79 -4.05
N ASP A 30 -5.89 11.00 -4.58
CA ASP A 30 -7.18 11.53 -5.02
C ASP A 30 -7.75 10.73 -6.20
N GLU A 31 -6.89 10.28 -7.13
CA GLU A 31 -7.29 9.48 -8.28
C GLU A 31 -7.58 8.01 -7.92
N VAL A 32 -6.69 7.37 -7.14
CA VAL A 32 -6.78 5.92 -6.88
C VAL A 32 -7.56 5.56 -5.62
N GLY A 33 -7.86 6.54 -4.76
CA GLY A 33 -8.65 6.37 -3.54
C GLY A 33 -7.94 5.67 -2.37
N TYR A 34 -6.61 5.54 -2.41
CA TYR A 34 -5.83 4.93 -1.32
C TYR A 34 -5.16 5.99 -0.44
N ALA A 35 -5.12 5.72 0.87
CA ALA A 35 -4.30 6.48 1.80
C ALA A 35 -2.82 6.35 1.42
N ASN A 36 -2.10 7.48 1.47
CA ASN A 36 -0.66 7.50 1.30
C ASN A 36 0.02 7.80 2.65
N PRO A 37 1.30 7.42 2.82
CA PRO A 37 1.98 7.53 4.10
C PRO A 37 2.64 8.90 4.35
N ASN A 38 2.44 9.91 3.49
CA ASN A 38 3.05 11.23 3.63
C ASN A 38 2.09 12.21 4.34
N PRO A 39 2.31 12.55 5.63
CA PRO A 39 1.38 13.42 6.36
C PRO A 39 1.24 14.82 5.77
N ALA A 40 2.31 15.33 5.14
CA ALA A 40 2.31 16.66 4.52
C ALA A 40 1.44 16.72 3.24
N SER A 41 1.08 15.58 2.64
CA SER A 41 0.22 15.57 1.46
C SER A 41 -1.21 16.01 1.77
N GLY A 42 -1.65 15.89 3.04
CA GLY A 42 -3.03 16.14 3.44
C GLY A 42 -3.53 17.56 3.14
N GLU A 43 -2.63 18.54 3.05
CA GLU A 43 -2.96 19.92 2.65
C GLU A 43 -3.36 20.05 1.17
N PHE A 44 -2.97 19.07 0.34
CA PHE A 44 -3.17 19.10 -1.12
C PHE A 44 -4.21 18.09 -1.61
N MET A 45 -4.74 17.24 -0.72
CA MET A 45 -5.71 16.20 -1.08
C MET A 45 -7.15 16.74 -1.15
N ASP A 46 -7.98 16.09 -1.97
CA ASP A 46 -9.44 16.27 -1.93
C ASP A 46 -9.95 15.89 -0.54
N GLN A 47 -10.70 16.79 0.09
CA GLN A 47 -11.27 16.57 1.41
C GLN A 47 -12.21 15.36 1.42
N LYS A 48 -12.89 15.06 0.32
CA LYS A 48 -13.73 13.86 0.21
C LYS A 48 -12.94 12.58 0.44
N ILE A 49 -11.70 12.50 -0.02
CA ILE A 49 -10.82 11.36 0.17
C ILE A 49 -10.13 11.44 1.53
N ARG A 50 -9.61 12.61 1.90
CA ARG A 50 -8.85 12.81 3.14
C ARG A 50 -9.67 12.57 4.40
N THR A 51 -10.97 12.84 4.37
CA THR A 51 -11.88 12.63 5.52
C THR A 51 -12.70 11.35 5.43
N ASP A 52 -12.52 10.53 4.39
CA ASP A 52 -13.21 9.24 4.29
C ASP A 52 -12.61 8.25 5.30
N ALA A 53 -13.41 7.80 6.26
CA ALA A 53 -13.00 6.83 7.27
C ALA A 53 -12.73 5.42 6.70
N ALA A 54 -13.19 5.12 5.49
CA ALA A 54 -12.81 3.89 4.79
C ALA A 54 -11.37 3.97 4.24
N VAL A 55 -10.86 5.17 3.98
CA VAL A 55 -9.51 5.44 3.45
C VAL A 55 -8.53 5.76 4.59
N TYR A 56 -8.90 6.73 5.45
CA TYR A 56 -8.18 7.14 6.65
C TYR A 56 -9.00 6.77 7.90
N PRO A 57 -9.00 5.50 8.32
CA PRO A 57 -9.80 5.04 9.45
C PRO A 57 -9.35 5.66 10.78
N PRO A 58 -10.26 5.79 11.76
CA PRO A 58 -9.91 6.25 13.10
C PRO A 58 -9.02 5.23 13.81
N GLN A 59 -8.30 5.69 14.84
CA GLN A 59 -7.34 4.87 15.57
C GLN A 59 -7.96 3.59 16.16
N GLU A 60 -9.19 3.65 16.67
CA GLU A 60 -9.90 2.49 17.21
C GLU A 60 -10.12 1.35 16.19
N VAL A 61 -10.19 1.68 14.90
CA VAL A 61 -10.26 0.70 13.81
C VAL A 61 -8.87 0.18 13.51
N LEU A 62 -7.87 1.07 13.42
CA LEU A 62 -6.46 0.70 13.21
C LEU A 62 -5.94 -0.27 14.27
N ASP A 63 -6.31 -0.07 15.54
CA ASP A 63 -5.91 -0.90 16.68
C ASP A 63 -6.44 -2.34 16.60
N ARG A 64 -7.45 -2.58 15.76
CA ARG A 64 -8.03 -3.92 15.52
C ARG A 64 -7.47 -4.60 14.28
N LEU A 65 -6.67 -3.90 13.48
CA LEU A 65 -6.03 -4.47 12.29
C LEU A 65 -4.81 -5.30 12.68
N PHE A 66 -4.38 -6.15 11.75
CA PHE A 66 -3.15 -6.92 11.88
C PHE A 66 -2.36 -6.85 10.58
N VAL A 67 -1.04 -6.83 10.71
CA VAL A 67 -0.13 -6.96 9.57
C VAL A 67 0.23 -8.43 9.41
N ASN A 68 0.17 -8.93 8.18
CA ASN A 68 0.61 -10.28 7.89
C ASN A 68 2.12 -10.42 8.17
N SER A 69 2.49 -11.41 8.96
CA SER A 69 3.88 -11.78 9.18
C SER A 69 4.36 -12.79 8.13
N GLU A 70 5.67 -12.86 7.91
CA GLU A 70 6.25 -13.94 7.12
C GLU A 70 5.98 -15.29 7.79
N LEU A 71 5.45 -16.24 7.01
CA LEU A 71 5.11 -17.58 7.50
C LEU A 71 6.16 -18.60 7.08
N PRO A 72 6.39 -19.68 7.84
CA PRO A 72 7.30 -20.75 7.41
C PRO A 72 6.90 -21.31 6.04
N PRO A 73 7.84 -21.68 5.16
CA PRO A 73 7.53 -22.15 3.79
C PRO A 73 6.52 -23.30 3.72
N LYS A 74 6.50 -24.18 4.74
CA LYS A 74 5.52 -25.28 4.84
C LYS A 74 4.09 -24.77 5.00
N VAL A 75 3.90 -23.71 5.79
CA VAL A 75 2.61 -23.07 6.05
C VAL A 75 2.14 -22.32 4.80
N GLN A 76 3.03 -21.55 4.16
CA GLN A 76 2.71 -20.87 2.90
C GLN A 76 2.23 -21.86 1.82
N ARG A 77 2.95 -22.99 1.66
CA ARG A 77 2.57 -24.05 0.71
C ARG A 77 1.20 -24.65 1.03
N LEU A 78 0.88 -24.83 2.31
CA LEU A 78 -0.43 -25.30 2.74
C LEU A 78 -1.52 -24.29 2.36
N MET A 79 -1.33 -23.00 2.67
CA MET A 79 -2.27 -21.93 2.32
C MET A 79 -2.53 -21.87 0.82
N THR A 80 -1.49 -21.90 -0.02
CA THR A 80 -1.64 -21.87 -1.48
C THR A 80 -2.45 -23.06 -1.98
N ARG A 81 -2.19 -24.29 -1.51
CA ARG A 81 -2.96 -25.47 -1.92
C ARG A 81 -4.41 -25.38 -1.46
N SER A 82 -4.64 -24.99 -0.22
CA SER A 82 -5.99 -24.82 0.32
C SER A 82 -6.77 -23.79 -0.50
N TRP A 83 -6.16 -22.68 -0.86
CA TRP A 83 -6.79 -21.66 -1.69
C TRP A 83 -7.10 -22.15 -3.11
N THR A 84 -6.19 -22.89 -3.75
CA THR A 84 -6.46 -23.50 -5.06
C THR A 84 -7.62 -24.48 -4.99
N LYS A 85 -7.72 -25.26 -3.90
CA LYS A 85 -8.83 -26.18 -3.65
C LYS A 85 -10.16 -25.43 -3.54
N VAL A 86 -10.23 -24.38 -2.70
CA VAL A 86 -11.40 -23.47 -2.60
C VAL A 86 -11.79 -22.92 -3.98
N LYS A 87 -10.85 -22.36 -4.74
CA LYS A 87 -11.12 -21.77 -6.06
C LYS A 87 -11.60 -22.79 -7.10
N SER A 88 -11.22 -24.06 -6.96
CA SER A 88 -11.61 -25.13 -7.88
C SER A 88 -12.90 -25.86 -7.46
N GLY A 89 -13.54 -25.43 -6.37
CA GLY A 89 -14.79 -26.01 -5.88
C GLY A 89 -14.61 -27.43 -5.31
N LYS A 90 -13.40 -27.80 -4.89
CA LYS A 90 -13.11 -29.09 -4.26
C LYS A 90 -12.95 -28.96 -2.75
#